data_AF-A0AAW6YL01-F1
#
_entry.id   AF-A0AAW6YL01-F1
#
_cell.length_a   1.000
_cell.length_b   1.000
_cell.length_c   1.000
_cell.angle_alpha   90.00
_cell.angle_beta   90.00
_cell.angle_gamma   90.00
#
_symmetry.space_group_name_H-M   'P 1'
#
loop_
_entity.id
_entity.type
_entity.pdbx_description
1 polymer ?
#
loop_
_entity_poly.entity_id
_entity_poly.type
_entity_poly.pdbx_seq_one_letter_code
_entity_poly.pdbx_strand_id
1 'polypeptide(L)'
;NDVKTIIFTPFEGHKWSTRLWSDMDVVRRHVQKTTRHVLLRGRHPYEFVKDLRKDTGATTYNMKRLLLTETARVQTLASKRHMLEEHGPESEYQFVAKMDSKTTKTCRSLNDKTFKVKDMVPGVNAPPMHPFCRSAVVPHIDENWRDK
;
A
#
# COMPACT_ATOMS: atom_id res chain seq x y z
N ASN A 1 7.08 23.06 33.95
CA ASN A 1 6.10 23.59 32.98
C ASN A 1 6.74 24.19 31.74
N ASP A 2 8.00 24.66 31.80
CA ASP A 2 8.66 25.38 30.71
C ASP A 2 8.95 24.56 29.44
N VAL A 3 9.27 23.26 29.60
CA VAL A 3 9.52 22.37 28.44
C VAL A 3 8.29 22.22 27.55
N LYS A 4 7.09 22.10 28.14
CA LYS A 4 5.84 22.03 27.35
C LYS A 4 5.59 23.34 26.62
N THR A 5 5.84 24.47 27.27
CA THR A 5 5.72 25.79 26.65
C THR A 5 6.65 25.91 25.44
N ILE A 6 7.92 25.55 25.58
CA ILE A 6 8.91 25.58 24.47
C ILE A 6 8.47 24.70 23.30
N ILE A 7 7.97 23.49 23.57
CA ILE A 7 7.51 22.54 22.54
C ILE A 7 6.30 23.08 21.75
N PHE A 8 5.38 23.78 22.42
CA PHE A 8 4.15 24.28 21.80
C PHE A 8 4.22 25.75 21.36
N THR A 9 5.38 26.40 21.52
CA THR A 9 5.62 27.74 21.00
C THR A 9 5.41 27.75 19.48
N PRO A 10 4.68 28.74 18.94
CA PRO A 10 4.53 28.90 17.50
C PRO A 10 5.88 29.07 16.80
N PHE A 11 6.11 28.29 15.75
CA PHE A 11 7.25 28.45 14.85
C PHE A 11 6.70 28.93 13.51
N GLU A 12 7.25 30.03 12.97
CA GLU A 12 6.76 30.66 11.73
C GLU A 12 5.24 30.95 11.77
N GLY A 13 4.72 31.38 12.92
CA GLY A 13 3.30 31.73 13.10
C GLY A 13 2.35 30.53 13.28
N HIS A 14 2.85 29.29 13.24
CA HIS A 14 2.04 28.09 13.41
C HIS A 14 2.52 27.22 14.58
N LYS A 15 1.56 26.64 15.32
CA LYS A 15 1.87 25.59 16.30
C LYS A 15 2.33 24.33 15.55
N TRP A 16 3.31 23.63 16.12
CA TRP A 16 3.89 22.42 15.53
C TRP A 16 2.83 21.39 15.11
N SER A 17 1.81 21.16 15.94
CA SER A 17 0.73 20.21 15.66
C SER A 17 -0.07 20.59 14.41
N THR A 18 -0.46 21.84 14.25
CA THR A 18 -1.26 22.32 13.09
C THR A 18 -0.48 22.18 11.78
N ARG A 19 0.81 22.50 11.79
CA ARG A 19 1.69 22.33 10.62
C ARG A 19 1.79 20.86 10.22
N LEU A 20 2.02 19.97 11.19
CA LEU A 20 2.11 18.54 10.96
C LEU A 20 0.83 17.99 10.31
N TRP A 21 -0.35 18.39 10.79
CA TRP A 21 -1.62 17.96 10.21
C TRP A 21 -1.82 18.47 8.78
N SER A 22 -1.46 19.73 8.50
CA SER A 22 -1.51 20.29 7.15
C SER A 22 -0.60 19.53 6.17
N ASP A 23 0.63 19.21 6.60
CA ASP A 23 1.58 18.44 5.79
C ASP A 23 1.05 17.03 5.49
N MET A 24 0.44 16.38 6.50
CA MET A 24 -0.21 15.07 6.34
C MET A 24 -1.39 15.11 5.37
N ASP A 25 -2.17 16.19 5.36
CA ASP A 25 -3.30 16.37 4.43
C ASP A 25 -2.82 16.54 2.98
N VAL A 26 -1.70 17.24 2.76
CA VAL A 26 -1.07 17.32 1.43
C VAL A 26 -0.69 15.92 0.94
N VAL A 27 0.02 15.14 1.77
CA VAL A 27 0.45 13.78 1.42
C VAL A 27 -0.75 12.87 1.15
N ARG A 28 -1.77 12.90 2.01
CA ARG A 28 -2.99 12.10 1.86
C ARG A 28 -3.69 12.37 0.54
N ARG A 29 -3.86 13.65 0.15
CA ARG A 29 -4.49 14.02 -1.14
C ARG A 29 -3.72 13.45 -2.34
N HIS A 30 -2.39 13.54 -2.32
CA HIS A 30 -1.55 13.01 -3.39
C HIS A 30 -1.60 11.49 -3.49
N VAL A 31 -1.55 10.81 -2.35
CA VAL A 31 -1.72 9.36 -2.27
C VAL A 31 -3.06 8.95 -2.87
N GLN A 32 -4.16 9.56 -2.43
CA GLN A 32 -5.50 9.25 -2.93
C GLN A 32 -5.61 9.48 -4.45
N LYS A 33 -5.12 10.63 -4.94
CA LYS A 33 -5.10 10.96 -6.37
C LYS A 33 -4.31 9.92 -7.16
N THR A 34 -3.11 9.58 -6.71
CA THR A 34 -2.22 8.61 -7.37
C THR A 34 -2.88 7.24 -7.43
N THR A 35 -3.31 6.72 -6.28
CA THR A 35 -3.95 5.41 -6.17
C THR A 35 -5.18 5.31 -7.05
N ARG A 36 -6.04 6.34 -7.10
CA ARG A 36 -7.20 6.38 -8.01
C ARG A 36 -6.78 6.26 -9.48
N HIS A 37 -5.75 6.98 -9.91
CA HIS A 37 -5.27 6.88 -11.29
C HIS A 37 -4.64 5.53 -11.60
N VAL A 38 -3.94 4.93 -10.65
CA VAL A 38 -3.34 3.61 -10.86
C VAL A 38 -4.42 2.55 -10.98
N LEU A 39 -5.39 2.51 -10.05
CA LEU A 39 -6.44 1.51 -10.07
C LEU A 39 -7.38 1.67 -11.27
N LEU A 40 -7.81 2.90 -11.59
CA LEU A 40 -8.83 3.11 -12.62
C LEU A 40 -8.27 3.22 -14.04
N ARG A 41 -7.01 3.65 -14.19
CA ARG A 41 -6.42 3.95 -15.51
C ARG A 41 -5.14 3.17 -15.79
N GLY A 42 -4.68 2.33 -14.88
CA GLY A 42 -3.44 1.55 -15.03
C GLY A 42 -2.17 2.41 -15.12
N ARG A 43 -2.22 3.69 -14.71
CA ARG A 43 -1.05 4.58 -14.74
C ARG A 43 -0.01 4.13 -13.72
N HIS A 44 1.26 4.32 -14.02
CA HIS A 44 2.31 3.92 -13.11
C HIS A 44 2.48 4.95 -11.97
N PRO A 45 2.63 4.54 -10.68
CA PRO A 45 2.75 5.48 -9.56
C PRO A 45 3.89 6.50 -9.68
N TYR A 46 4.97 6.13 -10.40
CA TYR A 46 6.12 7.02 -10.61
C TYR A 46 5.79 8.28 -11.40
N GLU A 47 4.73 8.28 -12.20
CA GLU A 47 4.30 9.46 -12.94
C GLU A 47 3.88 10.61 -12.02
N PHE A 48 3.46 10.31 -10.79
CA PHE A 48 2.97 11.28 -9.80
C PHE A 48 4.04 11.73 -8.80
N VAL A 49 5.26 11.18 -8.88
CA VAL A 49 6.35 11.49 -7.94
C VAL A 49 6.79 12.95 -8.05
N LYS A 50 6.78 13.51 -9.27
CA LYS A 50 7.15 14.92 -9.50
C LYS A 50 6.18 15.88 -8.80
N ASP A 51 4.88 15.61 -8.90
CA ASP A 51 3.83 16.41 -8.28
C ASP A 51 3.95 16.39 -6.76
N LEU A 52 4.03 15.19 -6.17
CA LEU A 52 4.14 15.03 -4.72
C LEU A 52 5.44 15.66 -4.17
N ARG A 53 6.56 15.52 -4.89
CA ARG A 53 7.83 16.15 -4.51
C ARG A 53 7.75 17.67 -4.54
N LYS A 54 7.06 18.26 -5.53
CA LYS A 54 6.90 19.71 -5.63
C LYS A 54 6.21 20.29 -4.39
N ASP A 55 5.21 19.59 -3.87
CA ASP A 55 4.39 20.09 -2.76
C ASP A 55 4.96 19.76 -1.38
N THR A 56 5.81 18.71 -1.26
CA THR A 56 6.35 18.25 0.04
C THR A 56 7.84 18.54 0.22
N GLY A 57 8.59 18.82 -0.84
CA GLY A 57 10.04 18.98 -0.80
C GLY A 57 10.82 17.70 -0.50
N ALA A 58 10.16 16.55 -0.32
CA ALA A 58 10.79 15.31 0.06
C ALA A 58 11.62 14.67 -1.07
N THR A 59 12.52 13.76 -0.70
CA THR A 59 13.40 13.09 -1.68
C THR A 59 12.60 12.20 -2.63
N THR A 60 13.05 12.11 -3.89
CA THR A 60 12.44 11.24 -4.91
C THR A 60 12.32 9.79 -4.43
N TYR A 61 13.31 9.30 -3.67
CA TYR A 61 13.30 7.94 -3.12
C TYR A 61 12.14 7.73 -2.15
N ASN A 62 11.96 8.63 -1.19
CA ASN A 62 10.89 8.54 -0.19
C ASN A 62 9.50 8.60 -0.85
N MET A 63 9.35 9.44 -1.88
CA MET A 63 8.09 9.57 -2.60
C MET A 63 7.77 8.34 -3.44
N LYS A 64 8.76 7.78 -4.15
CA LYS A 64 8.61 6.50 -4.87
C LYS A 64 8.21 5.38 -3.91
N ARG A 65 8.89 5.29 -2.77
CA ARG A 65 8.62 4.28 -1.74
C ARG A 65 7.19 4.38 -1.23
N LEU A 66 6.75 5.58 -0.86
CA LEU A 66 5.40 5.84 -0.35
C LEU A 66 4.34 5.46 -1.38
N LEU A 67 4.42 6.03 -2.58
CA LEU A 67 3.38 5.85 -3.61
C LEU A 67 3.25 4.40 -4.06
N LEU A 68 4.37 3.69 -4.27
CA LEU A 68 4.32 2.27 -4.64
C LEU A 68 3.73 1.41 -3.54
N THR A 69 4.20 1.58 -2.30
CA THR A 69 3.75 0.76 -1.18
C THR A 69 2.26 0.96 -0.94
N GLU A 70 1.81 2.21 -0.99
CA GLU A 70 0.41 2.54 -0.71
C GLU A 70 -0.53 2.13 -1.85
N THR A 71 -0.06 2.23 -3.10
CA THR A 71 -0.82 1.72 -4.24
C THR A 71 -0.96 0.19 -4.16
N ALA A 72 0.14 -0.53 -3.87
CA ALA A 72 0.11 -1.98 -3.71
C ALA A 72 -0.80 -2.42 -2.54
N ARG A 73 -0.81 -1.66 -1.44
CA ARG A 73 -1.71 -1.89 -0.31
C ARG A 73 -3.18 -1.75 -0.72
N VAL A 74 -3.51 -0.68 -1.45
CA VAL A 74 -4.89 -0.45 -1.90
C VAL A 74 -5.33 -1.46 -2.95
N GLN A 75 -4.45 -1.85 -3.87
CA GLN A 75 -4.75 -2.93 -4.82
C GLN A 75 -5.05 -4.25 -4.09
N THR A 76 -4.23 -4.63 -3.10
CA THR A 76 -4.45 -5.85 -2.32
C THR A 76 -5.78 -5.81 -1.56
N LEU A 77 -6.12 -4.66 -0.96
CA LEU A 77 -7.41 -4.51 -0.27
C LEU A 77 -8.60 -4.49 -1.22
N ALA A 78 -8.44 -3.95 -2.42
CA ALA A 78 -9.47 -4.01 -3.45
C ALA A 78 -9.70 -5.48 -3.88
N SER A 79 -8.62 -6.25 -4.09
CA SER A 79 -8.70 -7.69 -4.35
C SER A 79 -9.38 -8.43 -3.20
N LYS A 80 -9.02 -8.15 -1.94
CA LYS A 80 -9.69 -8.72 -0.75
C LYS A 80 -11.20 -8.50 -0.83
N ARG A 81 -11.60 -7.24 -1.04
CA ARG A 81 -13.01 -6.84 -1.06
C ARG A 81 -13.76 -7.58 -2.17
N HIS A 82 -13.20 -7.61 -3.37
CA HIS A 82 -13.80 -8.31 -4.50
C HIS A 82 -13.96 -9.81 -4.23
N MET A 83 -12.94 -10.48 -3.69
CA MET A 83 -13.03 -11.90 -3.32
C MET A 83 -14.09 -12.16 -2.26
N LEU A 84 -14.23 -11.28 -1.26
CA LEU A 84 -15.28 -11.39 -0.24
C LEU A 84 -16.68 -11.23 -0.84
N GLU A 85 -16.86 -10.32 -1.80
CA GLU A 85 -18.13 -10.04 -2.47
C GLU A 85 -18.56 -11.19 -3.40
N GLU A 86 -17.63 -11.75 -4.19
CA GLU A 86 -17.94 -12.79 -5.18
C GLU A 86 -17.92 -14.23 -4.64
N HIS A 87 -17.05 -14.53 -3.67
CA HIS A 87 -16.77 -15.90 -3.22
C HIS A 87 -16.98 -16.12 -1.72
N GLY A 88 -17.29 -15.06 -0.97
CA GLY A 88 -17.51 -15.13 0.47
C GLY A 88 -16.24 -15.22 1.33
N PRO A 89 -16.39 -15.20 2.66
CA PRO A 89 -15.27 -15.09 3.61
C PRO A 89 -14.39 -16.33 3.74
N GLU A 90 -14.93 -17.52 3.42
CA GLU A 90 -14.20 -18.79 3.47
C GLU A 90 -13.45 -19.09 2.16
N SER A 91 -13.55 -18.22 1.16
CA SER A 91 -12.73 -18.30 -0.04
C SER A 91 -11.25 -18.19 0.29
N GLU A 92 -10.42 -18.78 -0.56
CA GLU A 92 -8.99 -18.83 -0.40
C GLU A 92 -8.28 -17.98 -1.47
N TYR A 93 -7.10 -17.48 -1.12
CA TYR A 93 -6.22 -16.79 -2.04
C TYR A 93 -4.82 -17.36 -1.93
N GLN A 94 -4.08 -17.28 -3.03
CA GLN A 94 -2.68 -17.67 -3.09
C GLN A 94 -1.80 -16.42 -3.15
N PHE A 95 -0.71 -16.42 -2.37
CA PHE A 95 0.30 -15.39 -2.43
C PHE A 95 1.29 -15.68 -3.57
N VAL A 96 1.42 -14.74 -4.51
CA VAL A 96 2.29 -14.89 -5.68
C VAL A 96 3.41 -13.87 -5.62
N ALA A 97 4.63 -14.33 -5.37
CA ALA A 97 5.82 -13.50 -5.40
C ALA A 97 6.36 -13.36 -6.83
N LYS A 98 6.87 -12.17 -7.18
CA LYS A 98 7.69 -12.02 -8.38
C LYS A 98 9.04 -12.70 -8.13
N MET A 99 9.20 -13.95 -8.60
CA MET A 99 10.39 -14.79 -8.42
C MET A 99 11.53 -14.39 -9.38
N ASP A 100 12.39 -13.49 -8.91
CA ASP A 100 13.60 -13.04 -9.61
C ASP A 100 14.76 -12.86 -8.61
N SER A 101 15.90 -12.31 -9.07
CA SER A 101 17.08 -12.07 -8.22
C SER A 101 16.86 -11.00 -7.14
N LYS A 102 15.79 -10.22 -7.24
CA LYS A 102 15.44 -9.14 -6.31
C LYS A 102 14.31 -9.54 -5.35
N THR A 103 13.80 -10.77 -5.42
CA THR A 103 12.79 -11.27 -4.47
C THR A 103 13.39 -11.36 -3.08
N THR A 104 12.74 -10.77 -2.10
CA THR A 104 13.16 -10.88 -0.69
C THR A 104 12.92 -12.30 -0.17
N LYS A 105 13.69 -12.70 0.85
CA LYS A 105 13.47 -13.98 1.54
C LYS A 105 12.04 -14.11 2.08
N THR A 106 11.47 -13.01 2.57
CA THR A 106 10.08 -12.92 3.06
C THR A 106 9.06 -13.23 1.98
N CYS A 107 9.16 -12.60 0.80
CA CYS A 107 8.22 -12.89 -0.27
C CYS A 107 8.41 -14.30 -0.85
N ARG A 108 9.67 -14.78 -0.92
CA ARG A 108 9.98 -16.13 -1.39
C ARG A 108 9.40 -17.20 -0.46
N SER A 109 9.45 -16.99 0.86
CA SER A 109 8.88 -17.95 1.83
C SER A 109 7.35 -17.95 1.87
N LEU A 110 6.70 -16.94 1.29
CA LEU A 110 5.25 -16.85 1.15
C LEU A 110 4.76 -17.27 -0.23
N ASN A 111 5.66 -17.47 -1.20
CA ASN A 111 5.26 -17.85 -2.56
C ASN A 111 4.48 -19.16 -2.55
N ASP A 112 3.41 -19.19 -3.32
CA ASP A 112 2.49 -20.31 -3.50
C ASP A 112 1.72 -20.75 -2.25
N LYS A 113 1.86 -20.04 -1.12
CA LYS A 113 1.07 -20.31 0.08
C LYS A 113 -0.35 -19.81 -0.09
N THR A 114 -1.29 -20.66 0.31
CA THR A 114 -2.72 -20.37 0.32
C THR A 114 -3.17 -19.94 1.71
N PHE A 115 -4.06 -18.95 1.76
CA PHE A 115 -4.64 -18.42 2.99
C PHE A 115 -6.12 -18.09 2.76
N LYS A 116 -6.90 -18.00 3.84
CA LYS A 116 -8.31 -17.57 3.75
C LYS A 116 -8.42 -16.06 3.55
N VAL A 117 -9.34 -15.64 2.69
CA VAL A 117 -9.56 -14.23 2.35
C VAL A 117 -9.98 -13.41 3.58
N LYS A 118 -10.78 -13.97 4.50
CA LYS A 118 -11.14 -13.28 5.75
C LYS A 118 -9.91 -12.83 6.55
N ASP A 119 -8.86 -13.64 6.58
CA ASP A 119 -7.63 -13.43 7.32
C ASP A 119 -6.59 -12.59 6.53
N MET A 120 -6.93 -12.11 5.34
CA MET A 120 -6.02 -11.35 4.48
C MET A 120 -5.68 -9.98 5.09
N VAL A 121 -4.42 -9.77 5.45
CA VAL A 121 -3.87 -8.55 6.05
C VAL A 121 -2.59 -8.15 5.33
N PRO A 122 -2.60 -6.99 4.61
CA PRO A 122 -1.40 -6.43 3.99
C PRO A 122 -0.25 -6.26 5.01
N GLY A 123 0.94 -6.72 4.65
CA GLY A 123 2.13 -6.65 5.50
C GLY A 123 2.30 -7.83 6.47
N VAL A 124 1.31 -8.73 6.58
CA VAL A 124 1.38 -9.92 7.44
C VAL A 124 1.37 -11.20 6.60
N ASN A 125 0.33 -11.39 5.80
CA ASN A 125 0.15 -12.55 4.90
C ASN A 125 -0.25 -12.15 3.48
N ALA A 126 -0.44 -10.85 3.23
CA ALA A 126 -0.72 -10.32 1.90
C ALA A 126 0.23 -9.15 1.55
N PRO A 127 0.49 -8.87 0.26
CA PRO A 127 1.30 -7.73 -0.16
C PRO A 127 0.69 -6.38 0.28
N PRO A 128 1.49 -5.32 0.41
CA PRO A 128 2.94 -5.30 0.35
C PRO A 128 3.57 -5.81 1.65
N MET A 129 4.49 -6.78 1.55
CA MET A 129 5.23 -7.32 2.72
C MET A 129 6.41 -6.44 3.15
N HIS A 130 6.85 -5.56 2.25
CA HIS A 130 7.99 -4.69 2.46
C HIS A 130 7.87 -3.48 1.51
N PRO A 131 8.66 -2.40 1.72
CA PRO A 131 8.73 -1.33 0.76
C PRO A 131 9.14 -1.84 -0.62
N PHE A 132 8.54 -1.31 -1.68
CA PHE A 132 8.76 -1.78 -3.07
C PHE A 132 8.42 -3.26 -3.30
N CYS A 133 7.52 -3.85 -2.51
CA CYS A 133 7.02 -5.20 -2.76
C CYS A 133 6.36 -5.27 -4.15
N ARG A 134 6.69 -6.34 -4.90
CA ARG A 134 6.19 -6.63 -6.24
C ARG A 134 5.36 -7.91 -6.29
N SER A 135 5.01 -8.45 -5.12
CA SER A 135 4.14 -9.62 -5.00
C SER A 135 2.68 -9.20 -5.18
N ALA A 136 1.85 -10.16 -5.57
CA ALA A 136 0.42 -10.02 -5.74
C ALA A 136 -0.32 -11.16 -5.04
N VAL A 137 -1.65 -11.10 -5.08
CA VAL A 137 -2.52 -12.17 -4.63
C VAL A 137 -3.45 -12.54 -5.76
N VAL A 138 -3.80 -13.83 -5.83
CA VAL A 138 -4.75 -14.36 -6.81
C VAL A 138 -5.78 -15.22 -6.08
N PRO A 139 -7.04 -15.27 -6.55
CA PRO A 139 -8.00 -16.23 -6.03
C PRO A 139 -7.45 -17.65 -6.16
N HIS A 140 -7.55 -18.44 -5.10
CA HIS A 140 -7.26 -19.87 -5.18
C HIS A 140 -8.57 -20.58 -5.55
N ILE A 141 -8.55 -21.28 -6.68
CA ILE A 141 -9.70 -22.01 -7.22
C ILE A 141 -9.30 -23.49 -7.22
N ASP A 142 -10.18 -24.34 -6.69
CA ASP A 142 -10.03 -25.80 -6.68
C ASP A 142 -9.75 -26.30 -8.11
N GLU A 143 -8.78 -27.20 -8.27
CA GLU A 143 -8.34 -27.71 -9.58
C GLU A 143 -9.50 -28.37 -10.37
N ASN A 144 -10.51 -28.88 -9.66
CA ASN A 144 -11.70 -29.51 -10.24
C ASN A 144 -12.85 -28.54 -10.55
N TRP A 145 -12.60 -27.23 -10.65
CA TRP A 145 -13.66 -26.24 -10.87
C TRP A 145 -14.41 -26.40 -12.20
N ARG A 146 -13.81 -27.05 -13.20
CA ARG A 146 -14.45 -27.34 -14.50
C ARG A 146 -15.36 -28.57 -14.48
N ASP A 147 -15.17 -29.45 -13.50
CA ASP A 147 -15.90 -30.72 -13.39
C ASP A 147 -17.10 -30.64 -12.43
N LYS A 148 -17.34 -29.45 -11.86
CA LYS A 148 -18.52 -29.08 -11.06
C LYS A 148 -19.46 -28.19 -11.87
#